data_AF-A0A2H0LYE2-F1
#
_entry.id   AF-A0A2H0LYE2-F1
#
_cell.length_a   1.000
_cell.length_b   1.000
_cell.length_c   1.000
_cell.angle_alpha   90.00
_cell.angle_beta   90.00
_cell.angle_gamma   90.00
#
_symmetry.space_group_name_H-M   'P 1'
#
loop_
_entity.id
_entity.type
_entity.pdbx_description
1 polymer ?
#
loop_
_entity_poly.entity_id
_entity_poly.type
_entity_poly.pdbx_seq_one_letter_code
_entity_poly.pdbx_strand_id
1 'polypeptide(L)'
;MSDYLFSAILLVSSFVFGWVLYFFVAILLKRSDGFFSKGLKIDVRPLKSPLRFLIPALCASVVIPLLRLPEKASLFVGHFIYILLITLFGWVAVKIVYILRDAFLGRYDINVRDNMHARSMHTQ
;
A
#
# COMPACT_ATOMS: atom_id res chain seq x y z
N MET A 1 -21.53 -18.14 -26.29
CA MET A 1 -20.25 -17.50 -26.67
C MET A 1 -20.05 -16.12 -25.99
N SER A 2 -21.06 -15.60 -25.28
CA SER A 2 -21.07 -14.27 -24.65
C SER A 2 -20.58 -14.23 -23.19
N ASP A 3 -20.61 -15.34 -22.45
CA ASP A 3 -20.34 -15.32 -21.00
C ASP A 3 -18.86 -15.11 -20.66
N TYR A 4 -17.94 -15.69 -21.45
CA TYR A 4 -16.50 -15.48 -21.27
C TYR A 4 -16.06 -14.05 -21.59
N LEU A 5 -16.64 -13.44 -22.64
CA LEU A 5 -16.35 -12.05 -23.00
C LEU A 5 -16.90 -11.08 -21.94
N PHE A 6 -18.10 -11.34 -21.42
CA PHE A 6 -18.67 -10.54 -20.34
C PHE A 6 -17.80 -10.58 -19.07
N SER A 7 -17.37 -11.78 -18.67
CA SER A 7 -16.47 -11.96 -17.52
C SER A 7 -15.10 -11.31 -17.72
N ALA A 8 -14.52 -11.40 -18.92
CA ALA A 8 -13.25 -10.77 -19.23
C ALA A 8 -13.35 -9.23 -19.18
N ILE A 9 -14.41 -8.65 -19.76
CA ILE A 9 -14.65 -7.21 -19.73
C ILE A 9 -14.85 -6.72 -18.30
N LEU A 10 -15.58 -7.48 -17.45
CA LEU A 10 -15.79 -7.15 -16.04
C LEU A 10 -14.49 -7.18 -15.23
N LEU A 11 -13.63 -8.17 -15.48
CA LEU A 11 -12.33 -8.25 -14.80
C LEU A 11 -11.43 -7.08 -15.18
N VAL A 12 -11.35 -6.77 -16.47
CA VAL A 12 -10.54 -5.65 -16.97
C VAL A 12 -11.08 -4.33 -16.45
N SER A 13 -12.39 -4.10 -16.49
CA SER A 13 -12.99 -2.87 -15.98
C SER A 13 -12.78 -2.70 -14.48
N SER A 14 -12.87 -3.78 -13.71
CA SER A 14 -12.58 -3.77 -12.26
C SER A 14 -11.12 -3.42 -11.97
N PHE A 15 -10.18 -3.98 -12.75
CA PHE A 15 -8.76 -3.65 -12.61
C PHE A 15 -8.47 -2.17 -12.91
N VAL A 16 -9.05 -1.66 -14.00
CA VAL A 16 -8.93 -0.25 -14.39
C VAL A 16 -9.55 0.64 -13.31
N PHE A 17 -10.73 0.30 -12.80
CA PHE A 17 -11.41 1.02 -11.74
C PHE A 17 -10.58 1.05 -10.45
N GLY A 18 -9.98 -0.08 -10.07
CA GLY A 18 -9.07 -0.15 -8.92
C GLY A 18 -7.82 0.72 -9.08
N TRP A 19 -7.32 0.87 -10.32
CA TRP A 19 -6.20 1.78 -10.59
C TRP A 19 -6.60 3.25 -10.48
N VAL A 20 -7.81 3.60 -10.95
CA VAL A 20 -8.40 4.93 -10.75
C VAL A 20 -8.57 5.22 -9.27
N LEU A 21 -9.11 4.27 -8.50
CA LEU A 21 -9.29 4.40 -7.05
C LEU A 21 -7.94 4.60 -6.34
N TYR A 22 -6.91 3.83 -6.74
CA TYR A 22 -5.55 4.04 -6.24
C TYR A 22 -5.05 5.46 -6.53
N PHE A 23 -5.28 5.98 -7.73
CA PHE A 23 -4.86 7.33 -8.09
C PHE A 23 -5.50 8.38 -7.18
N PHE A 24 -6.80 8.25 -6.88
CA PHE A 24 -7.48 9.10 -5.91
C PHE A 24 -6.85 9.00 -4.51
N VAL A 25 -6.61 7.78 -4.01
CA VAL A 25 -5.96 7.58 -2.70
C VAL A 25 -4.55 8.18 -2.68
N ALA A 26 -3.78 8.04 -3.76
CA ALA A 26 -2.43 8.59 -3.87
C ALA A 26 -2.43 10.13 -3.86
N ILE A 27 -3.43 10.76 -4.49
CA ILE A 27 -3.64 12.21 -4.43
C ILE A 27 -3.96 12.66 -3.00
N LEU A 28 -4.88 11.97 -2.32
CA LEU A 28 -5.25 12.29 -0.94
C LEU A 28 -4.06 12.14 0.01
N LEU A 29 -3.26 11.08 -0.14
CA LEU A 29 -2.05 10.87 0.65
C LEU A 29 -1.01 11.98 0.41
N LYS A 30 -0.80 12.44 -0.83
CA LYS A 30 0.07 13.59 -1.12
C LYS A 30 -0.44 14.88 -0.47
N ARG A 31 -1.75 15.05 -0.35
CA ARG A 31 -2.37 16.24 0.27
C ARG A 31 -2.21 16.23 1.80
N SER A 32 -2.09 15.05 2.40
CA SER A 32 -1.95 14.84 3.85
C SER A 32 -0.53 15.03 4.39
N ASP A 33 0.50 15.07 3.52
CA ASP A 33 1.89 15.33 3.90
C ASP A 33 2.06 16.68 4.65
N GLY A 34 1.14 17.64 4.45
CA GLY A 34 1.10 18.91 5.19
C GLY A 34 0.41 18.85 6.56
N PHE A 35 -0.42 17.83 6.85
CA PHE A 35 -1.24 17.77 8.06
C PHE A 35 -0.52 17.08 9.23
N PHE A 36 0.31 16.07 8.94
CA PHE A 36 1.09 15.35 9.96
C PHE A 36 2.39 16.05 10.39
N SER A 37 2.79 17.14 9.72
CA SER A 37 4.12 17.75 9.90
C SER A 37 4.34 18.48 11.24
N LYS A 38 3.29 18.73 12.03
CA LYS A 38 3.41 19.51 13.28
C LYS A 38 3.79 18.72 14.54
N GLY A 39 3.89 17.38 14.50
CA GLY A 39 4.21 16.61 15.73
C GLY A 39 4.89 15.25 15.55
N LEU A 40 4.74 14.57 14.42
CA LEU A 40 5.50 13.35 14.09
C LEU A 40 5.88 13.35 12.61
N LYS A 41 7.18 13.26 12.31
CA LYS A 41 7.66 13.00 10.95
C LYS A 41 7.39 11.53 10.59
N ILE A 42 6.16 11.21 10.18
CA ILE A 42 5.79 9.88 9.67
C ILE A 42 5.88 9.93 8.14
N ASP A 43 6.81 9.18 7.55
CA ASP A 43 6.89 9.05 6.09
C ASP A 43 5.99 7.90 5.61
N VAL A 44 4.89 8.25 4.95
CA VAL A 44 3.93 7.27 4.38
C VAL A 44 4.21 6.94 2.91
N ARG A 45 5.28 7.50 2.31
CA ARG A 45 5.69 7.16 0.93
C ARG A 45 5.92 5.66 0.71
N PRO A 46 6.52 4.89 1.64
CA PRO A 46 6.75 3.46 1.43
C PRO A 46 5.46 2.66 1.27
N LEU A 47 4.34 3.16 1.80
CA LEU A 47 3.02 2.51 1.71
C LEU A 47 2.38 2.68 0.33
N LYS A 48 2.77 3.70 -0.45
CA LYS A 48 2.21 3.98 -1.79
C LYS A 48 2.48 2.85 -2.78
N SER A 49 3.60 2.12 -2.62
CA SER A 49 3.98 1.00 -3.49
C SER A 49 3.07 -0.22 -3.32
N PRO A 50 2.92 -0.81 -2.11
CA PRO A 50 2.05 -1.98 -1.94
C PRO A 50 0.57 -1.62 -2.14
N LEU A 51 0.14 -0.40 -1.79
CA LEU A 51 -1.24 0.04 -1.99
C LEU A 51 -1.65 0.11 -3.47
N ARG A 52 -0.67 0.35 -4.37
CA ARG A 52 -0.89 0.35 -5.84
C ARG A 52 -1.35 -0.99 -6.38
N PHE A 53 -0.92 -2.07 -5.76
CA PHE A 53 -1.28 -3.43 -6.16
C PHE A 53 -2.44 -3.97 -5.33
N LEU A 54 -2.52 -3.60 -4.04
CA LEU A 54 -3.57 -4.05 -3.14
C LEU A 54 -4.95 -3.51 -3.53
N ILE A 55 -5.08 -2.24 -3.93
CA ILE A 55 -6.38 -1.66 -4.28
C ILE A 55 -6.99 -2.33 -5.53
N PRO A 56 -6.27 -2.47 -6.68
CA PRO A 56 -6.79 -3.22 -7.82
C PRO A 56 -7.09 -4.68 -7.52
N ALA A 57 -6.24 -5.36 -6.73
CA ALA A 57 -6.49 -6.74 -6.34
C ALA A 57 -7.76 -6.88 -5.48
N LEU A 58 -8.02 -5.93 -4.58
CA LEU A 58 -9.27 -5.88 -3.81
C LEU A 58 -10.48 -5.69 -4.71
N CYS A 59 -10.45 -4.71 -5.63
CA CYS A 59 -11.52 -4.52 -6.60
C CYS A 59 -11.79 -5.77 -7.43
N ALA A 60 -10.73 -6.44 -7.90
CA ALA A 60 -10.86 -7.70 -8.62
C ALA A 60 -11.56 -8.78 -7.78
N SER A 61 -11.21 -8.90 -6.49
CA SER A 61 -11.81 -9.88 -5.56
C SER A 61 -13.32 -9.71 -5.35
N VAL A 62 -13.80 -8.46 -5.27
CA VAL A 62 -15.24 -8.16 -5.10
C VAL A 62 -16.04 -8.56 -6.34
N VAL A 63 -15.42 -8.53 -7.52
CA VAL A 63 -16.10 -8.83 -8.79
C VAL A 63 -16.15 -10.34 -9.08
N ILE A 64 -15.31 -11.16 -8.43
CA ILE A 64 -15.28 -12.62 -8.61
C ILE A 64 -16.66 -13.30 -8.50
N PRO A 65 -17.46 -13.08 -7.44
CA PRO A 65 -18.78 -13.72 -7.33
C PRO A 65 -19.77 -13.26 -8.42
N LEU A 66 -19.49 -12.14 -9.08
CA LEU A 66 -20.29 -11.60 -10.18
C LEU A 66 -19.91 -12.20 -11.54
N LEU A 67 -18.77 -12.91 -11.63
CA LEU A 67 -18.31 -13.54 -12.86
C LEU A 67 -19.11 -14.82 -13.13
N ARG A 68 -19.77 -14.87 -14.28
CA ARG A 68 -20.44 -16.07 -14.80
C ARG A 68 -19.43 -17.00 -15.49
N LEU A 69 -18.43 -17.45 -14.73
CA LEU A 69 -17.41 -18.39 -15.18
C LEU A 69 -17.78 -19.83 -14.82
N PRO A 70 -17.36 -20.84 -15.61
CA PRO A 70 -17.48 -22.24 -15.22
C PRO A 70 -16.74 -22.50 -13.89
N GLU A 71 -17.29 -23.37 -13.04
CA GLU A 71 -16.84 -23.59 -11.66
C GLU A 71 -15.32 -23.79 -11.53
N LYS A 72 -14.72 -24.59 -12.43
CA LYS A 72 -13.27 -24.85 -12.43
C LYS A 72 -12.44 -23.58 -12.63
N ALA A 73 -12.86 -22.70 -13.55
CA ALA A 73 -12.15 -21.46 -13.83
C ALA A 73 -12.37 -20.42 -12.72
N SER A 74 -13.59 -20.33 -12.19
CA SER A 74 -13.92 -19.45 -11.07
C SER A 74 -13.12 -19.81 -9.81
N LEU A 75 -13.02 -21.10 -9.48
CA LEU A 75 -12.21 -21.58 -8.35
C LEU A 75 -10.73 -21.25 -8.53
N PHE A 76 -10.17 -21.45 -9.72
CA PHE A 76 -8.76 -21.18 -9.98
C PHE A 76 -8.43 -19.69 -9.88
N VAL A 77 -9.23 -18.83 -10.52
CA VAL A 77 -9.05 -17.37 -10.48
C VAL A 77 -9.27 -16.83 -9.07
N GLY A 78 -10.30 -17.33 -8.37
CA GLY A 78 -10.56 -17.04 -6.97
C GLY A 78 -9.36 -17.34 -6.09
N HIS A 79 -8.86 -18.57 -6.16
CA HIS A 79 -7.72 -19.00 -5.34
C HIS A 79 -6.46 -18.16 -5.63
N PHE A 80 -6.19 -17.88 -6.90
CA PHE A 80 -5.06 -17.03 -7.29
C PHE A 80 -5.17 -15.61 -6.73
N ILE A 81 -6.35 -14.98 -6.81
CA ILE A 81 -6.57 -13.64 -6.25
C ILE A 81 -6.45 -13.65 -4.72
N TYR A 82 -6.90 -14.70 -4.04
CA TYR A 82 -6.73 -14.84 -2.59
C TYR A 82 -5.26 -14.91 -2.19
N ILE A 83 -4.44 -15.73 -2.87
CA ILE A 83 -3.00 -15.81 -2.61
C ILE A 83 -2.33 -14.45 -2.85
N LEU A 84 -2.70 -13.77 -3.94
CA LEU A 84 -2.21 -12.44 -4.27
C LEU A 84 -2.56 -11.44 -3.16
N LEU A 85 -3.81 -11.44 -2.68
CA LEU A 85 -4.26 -10.57 -1.59
C LEU A 85 -3.48 -10.84 -0.30
N ILE A 86 -3.33 -12.09 0.11
CA ILE A 86 -2.58 -12.45 1.33
C ILE A 86 -1.14 -11.92 1.23
N THR A 87 -0.50 -12.12 0.09
CA THR A 87 0.87 -11.63 -0.16
C THR A 87 0.94 -10.10 -0.08
N LEU A 88 -0.04 -9.40 -0.67
CA LEU A 88 -0.10 -7.94 -0.64
C LEU A 88 -0.38 -7.39 0.76
N PHE A 89 -1.26 -8.05 1.54
CA PHE A 89 -1.48 -7.70 2.94
C PHE A 89 -0.22 -7.90 3.78
N GLY A 90 0.50 -9.02 3.58
CA GLY A 90 1.79 -9.25 4.20
C GLY A 90 2.79 -8.14 3.87
N TRP A 91 2.86 -7.73 2.60
CA TRP A 91 3.75 -6.64 2.18
C TRP A 91 3.38 -5.29 2.80
N VAL A 92 2.08 -4.97 2.85
CA VAL A 92 1.58 -3.77 3.55
C VAL A 92 1.95 -3.82 5.03
N ALA A 93 1.72 -4.94 5.71
CA ALA A 93 2.03 -5.09 7.13
C ALA A 93 3.52 -4.88 7.42
N VAL A 94 4.41 -5.48 6.62
CA VAL A 94 5.86 -5.28 6.73
C VAL A 94 6.23 -3.80 6.56
N LYS A 95 5.64 -3.10 5.58
CA LYS A 95 5.89 -1.66 5.38
C LYS A 95 5.36 -0.82 6.54
N ILE A 96 4.21 -1.16 7.10
CA ILE A 96 3.66 -0.48 8.29
C ILE A 96 4.63 -0.62 9.47
N VAL A 97 5.16 -1.83 9.72
CA VAL A 97 6.14 -2.06 10.79
C VAL A 97 7.38 -1.18 10.62
N TYR A 98 7.91 -1.06 9.40
CA TYR A 98 9.05 -0.17 9.12
C TYR A 98 8.70 1.30 9.34
N ILE A 99 7.55 1.76 8.84
CA ILE A 99 7.10 3.15 9.05
C ILE A 99 6.94 3.44 10.55
N LEU A 100 6.40 2.49 11.31
CA LEU A 100 6.21 2.64 12.75
C LEU A 100 7.55 2.68 13.47
N ARG A 101 8.49 1.80 13.11
CA ARG A 101 9.87 1.81 13.61
C ARG A 101 10.55 3.16 13.37
N ASP A 102 10.45 3.68 12.14
CA ASP A 102 11.05 4.96 11.77
C ASP A 102 10.38 6.14 12.48
N ALA A 103 9.06 6.07 12.70
CA ALA A 103 8.32 7.06 13.48
C ALA A 103 8.71 7.04 14.97
N PHE A 104 8.94 5.86 15.56
CA PHE A 104 9.42 5.73 16.94
C PHE A 104 10.86 6.22 17.07
N LEU A 105 11.77 5.81 16.17
CA LEU A 105 13.17 6.26 16.16
C LEU A 105 13.29 7.76 15.88
N GLY A 106 12.48 8.30 14.96
CA GLY A 106 12.44 9.74 14.68
C GLY A 106 11.85 10.57 15.82
N ARG A 107 11.06 9.96 16.72
CA ARG A 107 10.60 10.58 17.97
C ARG A 107 11.69 10.51 19.06
N TYR A 108 12.54 9.48 19.04
CA TYR A 108 13.77 9.35 19.83
C TYR A 108 14.96 9.93 19.07
N ASP A 109 14.86 11.19 18.63
CA ASP A 109 15.98 11.88 18.01
C ASP A 109 17.12 12.04 19.02
N ILE A 110 18.00 11.04 19.06
CA ILE A 110 19.32 11.07 19.68
C ILE A 110 20.25 12.06 18.98
N ASN A 111 19.79 12.75 17.92
CA ASN A 111 20.40 13.99 17.45
C ASN A 111 19.75 15.22 18.07
N VAL A 112 19.70 15.27 19.41
CA VAL A 112 19.81 16.57 20.08
C VAL A 112 21.17 17.13 19.70
N ARG A 113 21.16 17.89 18.60
CA ARG A 113 21.89 19.13 18.35
C ARG A 113 22.80 19.56 19.51
N ASP A 114 23.99 18.98 19.60
CA ASP A 114 25.27 19.68 19.83
C ASP A 114 26.46 18.69 19.84
N ASN A 115 26.99 18.34 18.66
CA ASN A 115 28.27 17.64 18.55
C ASN A 115 29.44 18.61 18.29
N MET A 116 29.31 19.88 18.69
CA MET A 116 30.41 20.84 18.69
C MET A 116 31.03 20.95 20.09
N HIS A 117 30.25 20.79 21.17
CA HIS A 117 30.76 20.74 22.55
C HIS A 117 31.59 19.48 22.87
N ALA A 118 31.34 18.35 22.20
CA ALA A 118 32.12 17.12 22.44
C ALA A 118 33.52 17.13 21.78
N ARG A 119 33.77 18.05 20.85
CA ARG A 119 35.06 18.15 20.13
C ARG A 119 36.06 19.13 20.76
N SER A 120 35.65 20.02 21.68
CA SER A 120 36.58 20.95 22.35
C SER A 120 37.37 20.33 23.50
N MET A 121 36.98 19.14 23.98
CA MET A 121 37.68 18.44 25.06
C MET A 121 38.87 17.58 24.60
N HIS A 122 39.04 17.39 23.28
CA HIS A 122 40.08 16.51 22.72
C HIS A 122 41.28 17.24 22.11
N THR A 123 41.26 18.57 22.07
CA THR A 123 42.40 19.37 21.60
C THR A 123 42.84 20.32 22.71
N GLN A 124 43.55 19.77 23.69
CA GLN A 124 44.58 20.54 24.38
C GLN A 124 45.87 20.49 23.56
#